data_AF-A0A925YC98-F1
#
_entry.id   AF-A0A925YC98-F1
#
_cell.length_a   1.000
_cell.length_b   1.000
_cell.length_c   1.000
_cell.angle_alpha   90.00
_cell.angle_beta   90.00
_cell.angle_gamma   90.00
#
_symmetry.space_group_name_H-M   'P 1'
#
loop_
_entity.id
_entity.type
_entity.pdbx_description
1 polymer ?
#
loop_
_entity_poly.entity_id
_entity_poly.type
_entity_poly.pdbx_seq_one_letter_code
_entity_poly.pdbx_strand_id
1 'polypeptide(L)'
;GLLIGEESDKLLDQEQVVAEAVSAVENNGIVFLDEIDKVANNRDSQGGAGVSREGVQRDLLPLVEGTTVATKHGPVKTDHILFIASGAFHVSKPSDLLPELQGRLPIRVELKALTRDDLRRILTETEASLIKQYIALMKTEQVDLEITPDAIDAIADLAVSLNGSVENIGARRLQTVMERVLDEISFEAPDKAGTSYRVDAAYVHKALDGIAGNVDLSRYIL
;
A
#
# COMPACT_ATOMS: atom_id res chain seq x y z
N GLY A 1 22.96 -23.42 -16.27
CA GLY A 1 22.91 -24.51 -17.27
C GLY A 1 22.16 -25.69 -16.67
N LEU A 2 21.52 -26.54 -17.48
CA LEU A 2 20.66 -27.65 -17.02
C LEU A 2 21.27 -28.47 -15.86
N LEU A 3 22.57 -28.78 -15.96
CA LEU A 3 23.32 -29.54 -14.95
C LEU A 3 23.44 -28.84 -13.58
N ILE A 4 23.43 -27.51 -13.54
CA ILE A 4 23.44 -26.74 -12.28
C ILE A 4 22.05 -26.77 -11.62
N GLY A 5 20.98 -26.76 -12.42
CA GLY A 5 19.61 -26.91 -11.92
C GLY A 5 19.38 -28.31 -11.33
N GLU A 6 19.76 -29.35 -12.08
CA GLU A 6 19.61 -30.75 -11.64
C GLU A 6 20.42 -31.10 -10.38
N GLU A 7 21.59 -30.49 -10.18
CA GLU A 7 22.39 -30.67 -8.95
C GLU A 7 21.92 -29.78 -7.79
N SER A 8 21.36 -28.60 -8.07
CA SER A 8 20.76 -27.74 -7.04
C SER A 8 19.49 -28.36 -6.45
N ASP A 9 18.67 -29.03 -7.28
CA ASP A 9 17.45 -29.71 -6.83
C ASP A 9 17.73 -30.93 -5.96
N LYS A 10 18.87 -31.61 -6.16
CA LYS A 10 19.30 -32.75 -5.32
C LYS A 10 19.86 -32.34 -3.96
N LEU A 11 20.29 -31.09 -3.80
CA LEU A 11 20.83 -30.55 -2.55
C LEU A 11 19.72 -29.99 -1.62
N LEU A 12 18.50 -29.85 -2.13
CA LEU A 12 17.36 -29.31 -1.38
C LEU A 12 16.56 -30.45 -0.75
N ASP A 13 16.72 -30.62 0.56
CA ASP A 13 15.81 -31.44 1.35
C ASP A 13 14.45 -30.72 1.46
N GLN A 14 13.50 -31.17 0.64
CA GLN A 14 12.15 -30.61 0.60
C GLN A 14 11.41 -30.77 1.94
N GLU A 15 11.68 -31.81 2.72
CA GLU A 15 11.07 -31.99 4.04
C GLU A 15 11.61 -30.94 5.01
N GLN A 16 12.93 -30.69 4.97
CA GLN A 16 13.54 -29.63 5.76
C GLN A 16 13.00 -28.24 5.39
N VAL A 17 12.90 -27.93 4.09
CA VAL A 17 12.35 -26.65 3.62
C VAL A 17 10.91 -26.46 4.09
N VAL A 18 10.09 -27.50 4.00
CA VAL A 18 8.70 -27.46 4.48
C VAL A 18 8.64 -27.25 5.99
N ALA A 19 9.47 -27.97 6.76
CA ALA A 19 9.52 -27.81 8.21
C ALA A 19 9.96 -26.39 8.62
N GLU A 20 10.95 -25.82 7.95
CA GLU A 20 11.40 -24.44 8.17
C GLU A 20 10.32 -23.42 7.82
N ALA A 21 9.61 -23.61 6.70
CA ALA A 21 8.52 -22.73 6.29
C ALA A 21 7.35 -22.75 7.28
N VAL A 22 6.93 -23.94 7.74
CA VAL A 22 5.90 -24.09 8.78
C VAL A 22 6.35 -23.38 10.06
N SER A 23 7.57 -23.65 10.53
CA SER A 23 8.13 -23.00 11.71
C SER A 23 8.19 -21.47 11.58
N ALA A 24 8.54 -20.95 10.40
CA ALA A 24 8.59 -19.52 10.15
C ALA A 24 7.21 -18.87 10.25
N VAL A 25 6.17 -19.50 9.69
CA VAL A 25 4.79 -18.99 9.80
C VAL A 25 4.30 -19.07 11.24
N GLU A 26 4.50 -20.20 11.92
CA GLU A 26 4.02 -20.39 13.29
C GLU A 26 4.65 -19.39 14.26
N ASN A 27 5.96 -19.09 14.13
CA ASN A 27 6.68 -18.27 15.11
C ASN A 27 6.89 -16.80 14.70
N ASN A 28 6.89 -16.49 13.41
CA ASN A 28 7.18 -15.15 12.89
C ASN A 28 6.11 -14.64 11.91
N GLY A 29 5.02 -15.38 11.72
CA GLY A 29 3.95 -15.00 10.80
C GLY A 29 3.32 -13.67 11.20
N ILE A 30 3.08 -12.82 10.20
CA ILE A 30 2.33 -11.57 10.36
C ILE A 30 1.15 -11.60 9.40
N VAL A 31 -0.05 -11.38 9.90
CA VAL A 31 -1.28 -11.25 9.12
C VAL A 31 -1.81 -9.83 9.25
N PHE A 32 -1.92 -9.13 8.13
CA PHE A 32 -2.53 -7.81 8.07
C PHE A 32 -3.98 -7.91 7.58
N LEU A 33 -4.93 -7.57 8.44
CA LEU A 33 -6.36 -7.53 8.16
C LEU A 33 -6.76 -6.09 7.85
N ASP A 34 -6.83 -5.74 6.57
CA ASP A 34 -7.25 -4.40 6.17
C ASP A 34 -8.78 -4.23 6.22
N GLU A 35 -9.23 -2.99 6.37
CA GLU A 35 -10.66 -2.61 6.37
C GLU A 35 -11.55 -3.41 7.34
N ILE A 36 -11.04 -3.78 8.52
CA ILE A 36 -11.80 -4.54 9.56
C ILE A 36 -13.04 -3.76 10.03
N ASP A 37 -13.04 -2.43 9.87
CA ASP A 37 -14.16 -1.56 10.22
C ASP A 37 -15.41 -1.80 9.36
N LYS A 38 -15.25 -2.39 8.16
CA LYS A 38 -16.37 -2.78 7.27
C LYS A 38 -17.21 -3.91 7.83
N VAL A 39 -16.60 -4.82 8.60
CA VAL A 39 -17.31 -5.94 9.25
C VAL A 39 -17.85 -5.58 10.65
N ALA A 40 -17.44 -4.44 11.21
CA ALA A 40 -17.91 -3.94 12.51
C ALA A 40 -19.29 -3.25 12.46
N ASN A 41 -19.79 -2.91 11.28
CA ASN A 41 -20.96 -2.04 11.16
C ASN A 41 -22.29 -2.80 11.32
N ASN A 42 -22.89 -2.68 12.51
CA ASN A 42 -24.14 -3.33 12.92
C ASN A 42 -25.42 -2.51 12.65
N ARG A 43 -25.33 -1.32 12.02
CA ARG A 43 -26.47 -0.39 11.88
C ARG A 43 -27.50 -0.77 10.81
N ASP A 44 -27.27 -1.80 10.00
CA ASP A 44 -28.25 -2.30 9.02
C ASP A 44 -29.19 -3.39 9.60
N SER A 45 -29.60 -3.24 10.86
CA SER A 45 -30.46 -4.18 11.61
C SER A 45 -31.93 -4.22 11.13
N GLN A 46 -32.21 -3.82 9.89
CA GLN A 46 -33.53 -3.94 9.26
C GLN A 46 -33.58 -4.69 7.92
N GLY A 47 -32.47 -5.25 7.43
CA GLY A 47 -32.52 -6.10 6.23
C GLY A 47 -31.28 -6.93 5.95
N GLY A 48 -31.35 -8.25 6.23
CA GLY A 48 -30.61 -9.35 5.59
C GLY A 48 -29.06 -9.41 5.68
N ALA A 49 -28.35 -8.29 5.62
CA ALA A 49 -26.89 -8.24 5.49
C ALA A 49 -26.11 -8.31 6.81
N GLY A 50 -26.76 -8.05 7.95
CA GLY A 50 -26.11 -8.03 9.27
C GLY A 50 -25.52 -9.38 9.70
N VAL A 51 -26.20 -10.49 9.37
CA VAL A 51 -25.74 -11.85 9.72
C VAL A 51 -24.43 -12.20 9.02
N SER A 52 -24.20 -11.69 7.81
CA SER A 52 -23.00 -11.99 7.02
C SER A 52 -21.75 -11.29 7.57
N ARG A 53 -21.86 -10.07 8.12
CA ARG A 53 -20.70 -9.31 8.63
C ARG A 53 -20.22 -9.84 9.98
N GLU A 54 -21.15 -10.18 10.88
CA GLU A 54 -20.82 -10.83 12.14
C GLU A 54 -20.24 -12.23 11.90
N GLY A 55 -20.76 -12.96 10.91
CA GLY A 55 -20.22 -14.26 10.47
C GLY A 55 -18.73 -14.19 10.14
N VAL A 56 -18.31 -13.17 9.37
CA VAL A 56 -16.88 -12.98 9.06
C VAL A 56 -16.03 -12.79 10.32
N GLN A 57 -16.51 -12.01 11.30
CA GLN A 57 -15.80 -11.85 12.55
C GLN A 57 -15.70 -13.17 13.32
N ARG A 58 -16.78 -13.96 13.37
CA ARG A 58 -16.80 -15.29 14.03
C ARG A 58 -15.86 -16.28 13.35
N ASP A 59 -15.77 -16.23 12.02
CA ASP A 59 -14.87 -17.09 11.25
C ASP A 59 -13.40 -16.69 11.43
N LEU A 60 -13.13 -15.41 11.75
CA LEU A 60 -11.78 -14.93 12.08
C LEU A 60 -11.35 -15.30 13.51
N LEU A 61 -12.29 -15.49 14.44
CA LEU A 61 -11.98 -15.78 15.86
C LEU A 61 -11.01 -16.97 16.04
N PRO A 62 -11.24 -18.16 15.45
CA PRO A 62 -10.33 -19.29 15.62
C PRO A 62 -8.88 -18.98 15.23
N LEU A 63 -8.68 -18.12 14.23
CA LEU A 63 -7.34 -17.75 13.75
C LEU A 63 -6.62 -16.84 14.75
N VAL A 64 -7.32 -15.86 15.32
CA VAL A 64 -6.73 -14.94 16.32
C VAL A 64 -6.66 -15.54 17.73
N GLU A 65 -7.48 -16.56 18.02
CA GLU A 65 -7.48 -17.27 19.29
C GLU A 65 -6.45 -18.39 19.37
N GLY A 66 -6.00 -18.90 18.22
CA GLY A 66 -5.12 -20.06 18.11
C GLY A 66 -5.88 -21.30 17.67
N THR A 67 -5.61 -21.72 16.44
CA THR A 67 -6.11 -22.96 15.83
C THR A 67 -5.06 -23.60 14.94
N THR A 68 -5.26 -24.85 14.57
CA THR A 68 -4.45 -25.57 13.58
C THR A 68 -5.14 -25.58 12.23
N VAL A 69 -4.49 -25.01 11.22
CA VAL A 69 -4.98 -24.95 9.84
C VAL A 69 -4.20 -25.96 8.99
N ALA A 70 -4.90 -26.83 8.28
CA ALA A 70 -4.28 -27.76 7.34
C ALA A 70 -3.87 -27.01 6.05
N THR A 71 -2.61 -27.14 5.66
CA THR A 71 -2.09 -26.58 4.40
C THR A 71 -1.48 -27.68 3.54
N LYS A 72 -1.15 -27.37 2.28
CA LYS A 72 -0.40 -28.29 1.40
C LYS A 72 1.02 -28.62 1.92
N HIS A 73 1.51 -27.85 2.89
CA HIS A 73 2.82 -28.02 3.53
C HIS A 73 2.73 -28.63 4.93
N GLY A 74 1.55 -29.15 5.29
CA GLY A 74 1.28 -29.70 6.62
C GLY A 74 0.45 -28.77 7.50
N PRO A 75 0.16 -29.19 8.74
CA PRO A 75 -0.59 -28.40 9.70
C PRO A 75 0.22 -27.19 10.17
N VAL A 76 -0.42 -26.03 10.29
CA VAL A 76 0.15 -24.78 10.82
C VAL A 76 -0.67 -24.30 11.99
N LYS A 77 -0.03 -24.05 13.13
CA LYS A 77 -0.63 -23.43 14.32
C LYS A 77 -0.57 -21.91 14.24
N THR A 78 -1.64 -21.26 14.67
CA THR A 78 -1.78 -19.79 14.56
C THR A 78 -1.54 -19.06 15.88
N ASP A 79 -1.25 -19.80 16.96
CA ASP A 79 -1.11 -19.32 18.35
C ASP A 79 -0.12 -18.15 18.53
N HIS A 80 0.91 -18.05 17.71
CA HIS A 80 1.96 -17.03 17.80
C HIS A 80 2.04 -16.10 16.58
N ILE A 81 1.06 -16.17 15.68
CA ILE A 81 0.97 -15.25 14.54
C ILE A 81 0.57 -13.86 15.04
N LEU A 82 1.31 -12.84 14.61
CA LEU A 82 0.96 -11.45 14.88
C LEU A 82 -0.14 -10.99 13.93
N PHE A 83 -1.30 -10.62 14.47
CA PHE A 83 -2.38 -10.01 13.71
C PHE A 83 -2.35 -8.49 13.85
N ILE A 84 -2.35 -7.79 12.72
CA ILE A 84 -2.48 -6.33 12.64
C ILE A 84 -3.78 -6.04 11.89
N ALA A 85 -4.77 -5.48 12.58
CA ALA A 85 -6.02 -5.07 11.96
C ALA A 85 -6.04 -3.55 11.74
N SER A 86 -6.42 -3.15 10.54
CA SER A 86 -6.52 -1.76 10.09
C SER A 86 -7.97 -1.44 9.72
N GLY A 87 -8.37 -0.18 9.91
CA GLY A 87 -9.68 0.32 9.53
C GLY A 87 -9.76 1.82 9.73
N ALA A 88 -10.55 2.51 8.90
CA ALA A 88 -10.73 3.95 9.00
C ALA A 88 -11.71 4.32 10.13
N PHE A 89 -12.66 3.44 10.45
CA PHE A 89 -13.64 3.62 11.52
C PHE A 89 -14.40 4.96 11.42
N HIS A 90 -14.72 5.38 10.18
CA HIS A 90 -15.48 6.62 9.94
C HIS A 90 -16.96 6.48 10.34
N VAL A 91 -17.55 5.30 10.15
CA VAL A 91 -18.99 5.02 10.36
C VAL A 91 -19.27 3.96 11.43
N SER A 92 -18.22 3.30 11.90
CA SER A 92 -18.21 2.29 12.97
C SER A 92 -17.13 2.63 13.98
N LYS A 93 -17.18 2.02 15.16
CA LYS A 93 -16.16 2.15 16.19
C LYS A 93 -15.54 0.79 16.48
N PRO A 94 -14.29 0.73 16.99
CA PRO A 94 -13.72 -0.54 17.46
C PRO A 94 -14.59 -1.26 18.51
N SER A 95 -15.42 -0.53 19.26
CA SER A 95 -16.40 -1.09 20.21
C SER A 95 -17.55 -1.85 19.56
N ASP A 96 -17.75 -1.69 18.25
CA ASP A 96 -18.83 -2.34 17.48
C ASP A 96 -18.41 -3.74 16.98
N LEU A 97 -17.13 -4.11 17.12
CA LEU A 97 -16.63 -5.47 16.90
C LEU A 97 -17.14 -6.43 17.99
N LEU A 98 -17.14 -7.73 17.73
CA LEU A 98 -17.48 -8.74 18.73
C LEU A 98 -16.58 -8.63 19.98
N PRO A 99 -17.12 -8.77 21.20
CA PRO A 99 -16.34 -8.69 22.44
C PRO A 99 -15.10 -9.60 22.45
N GLU A 100 -15.22 -10.79 21.89
CA GLU A 100 -14.16 -11.78 21.77
C GLU A 100 -13.01 -11.25 20.89
N LEU A 101 -13.34 -10.65 19.74
CA LEU A 101 -12.35 -10.10 18.82
C LEU A 101 -11.69 -8.84 19.41
N GLN A 102 -12.45 -8.01 20.13
CA GLN A 102 -11.89 -6.88 20.88
C GLN A 102 -10.86 -7.34 21.93
N GLY A 103 -11.13 -8.45 22.61
CA GLY A 103 -10.20 -9.05 23.58
C GLY A 103 -8.89 -9.54 22.97
N ARG A 104 -8.91 -9.89 21.67
CA ARG A 104 -7.72 -10.33 20.90
C ARG A 104 -6.99 -9.20 20.19
N LEU A 105 -7.52 -7.98 20.21
CA LEU A 105 -6.88 -6.76 19.70
C LEU A 105 -6.61 -5.76 20.84
N PRO A 106 -5.73 -6.10 21.81
CA PRO A 106 -5.52 -5.28 23.01
C PRO A 106 -4.73 -3.99 22.74
N ILE A 107 -3.84 -4.00 21.74
CA ILE A 107 -3.04 -2.83 21.38
C ILE A 107 -3.84 -2.01 20.37
N ARG A 108 -4.06 -0.73 20.70
CA ARG A 108 -4.75 0.23 19.85
C ARG A 108 -3.83 1.40 19.57
N VAL A 109 -3.70 1.76 18.30
CA VAL A 109 -2.92 2.89 17.82
C VAL A 109 -3.75 3.66 16.80
N GLU A 110 -3.64 4.98 16.83
CA GLU A 110 -4.30 5.87 15.87
C GLU A 110 -3.24 6.56 15.03
N LEU A 111 -3.37 6.48 13.70
CA LEU A 111 -2.48 7.14 12.76
C LEU A 111 -3.05 8.50 12.38
N LYS A 112 -2.20 9.51 12.32
CA LYS A 112 -2.60 10.86 11.93
C LYS A 112 -2.66 10.98 10.41
N ALA A 113 -3.55 11.85 9.93
CA ALA A 113 -3.54 12.26 8.53
C ALA A 113 -2.21 12.92 8.15
N LEU A 114 -1.76 12.68 6.92
CA LEU A 114 -0.52 13.22 6.39
C LEU A 114 -0.66 14.71 6.08
N THR A 115 0.32 15.50 6.48
CA THR A 115 0.44 16.92 6.13
C THR A 115 1.17 17.09 4.80
N ARG A 116 1.16 18.32 4.27
CA ARG A 116 1.95 18.71 3.09
C ARG A 116 3.44 18.39 3.26
N ASP A 117 3.98 18.67 4.44
CA ASP A 117 5.38 18.38 4.74
C ASP A 117 5.64 16.88 4.81
N ASP A 118 4.70 16.08 5.34
CA ASP A 118 4.84 14.62 5.34
C ASP A 118 4.86 14.07 3.91
N LEU A 119 4.00 14.56 3.02
CA LEU A 119 4.00 14.15 1.60
C LEU A 119 5.32 14.51 0.91
N ARG A 120 5.86 15.70 1.17
CA ARG A 120 7.19 16.10 0.68
C ARG A 120 8.28 15.15 1.19
N ARG A 121 8.26 14.80 2.48
CA ARG A 121 9.22 13.87 3.07
C ARG A 121 9.10 12.46 2.48
N ILE A 122 7.88 12.00 2.17
CA ILE A 122 7.65 10.72 1.48
C ILE A 122 8.37 10.69 0.11
N LEU A 123 8.35 11.80 -0.62
CA LEU A 123 9.01 11.92 -1.93
C LEU A 123 10.55 11.94 -1.85
N THR A 124 11.15 12.32 -0.71
CA THR A 124 12.61 12.56 -0.63
C THR A 124 13.36 11.66 0.36
N GLU A 125 12.79 11.41 1.53
CA GLU A 125 13.49 10.76 2.65
C GLU A 125 13.37 9.24 2.62
N THR A 126 12.31 8.69 2.03
CA THR A 126 12.13 7.23 1.95
C THR A 126 13.25 6.59 1.11
N GLU A 127 13.68 5.38 1.49
CA GLU A 127 14.82 4.71 0.85
C GLU A 127 14.61 4.56 -0.66
N ALA A 128 13.43 4.06 -1.05
CA ALA A 128 12.97 3.93 -2.43
C ALA A 128 11.83 4.92 -2.73
N SER A 129 12.08 6.22 -2.58
CA SER A 129 11.07 7.24 -2.89
C SER A 129 10.69 7.28 -4.37
N LEU A 130 9.49 7.78 -4.69
CA LEU A 130 9.02 7.89 -6.08
C LEU A 130 10.02 8.64 -6.97
N ILE A 131 10.60 9.73 -6.46
CA ILE A 131 11.62 10.51 -7.17
C ILE A 131 12.83 9.64 -7.52
N LYS A 132 13.36 8.90 -6.53
CA LYS A 132 14.51 8.01 -6.74
C LYS A 132 14.17 6.90 -7.74
N GLN A 133 12.97 6.35 -7.67
CA GLN A 133 12.48 5.34 -8.60
C GLN A 133 12.43 5.89 -10.03
N TYR A 134 11.83 7.05 -10.26
CA TYR A 134 11.75 7.65 -11.60
C TYR A 134 13.11 8.04 -12.17
N ILE A 135 14.01 8.60 -11.36
CA ILE A 135 15.38 8.89 -11.80
C ILE A 135 16.10 7.60 -12.21
N ALA A 136 15.93 6.51 -11.45
CA ALA A 136 16.52 5.22 -11.78
C ALA A 136 15.89 4.58 -13.03
N LEU A 137 14.56 4.70 -13.21
CA LEU A 137 13.86 4.23 -14.40
C LEU A 137 14.31 5.00 -15.64
N MET A 138 14.38 6.33 -15.60
CA MET A 138 14.85 7.11 -16.76
C MET A 138 16.31 6.78 -17.14
N LYS A 139 17.13 6.44 -16.15
CA LYS A 139 18.51 5.97 -16.40
C LYS A 139 18.58 4.66 -17.20
N THR A 140 17.56 3.79 -17.18
CA THR A 140 17.57 2.58 -18.02
C THR A 140 17.52 2.94 -19.50
N GLU A 141 16.90 4.07 -19.84
CA GLU A 141 16.83 4.64 -21.19
C GLU A 141 17.99 5.60 -21.50
N GLN A 142 19.00 5.68 -20.63
CA GLN A 142 20.12 6.63 -20.73
C GLN A 142 19.66 8.10 -20.73
N VAL A 143 18.58 8.41 -20.02
CA VAL A 143 18.06 9.77 -19.83
C VAL A 143 18.36 10.25 -18.41
N ASP A 144 18.98 11.42 -18.29
CA ASP A 144 19.27 12.04 -17.00
C ASP A 144 18.12 12.94 -16.54
N LEU A 145 17.34 12.47 -15.56
CA LEU A 145 16.24 13.23 -14.95
C LEU A 145 16.70 13.97 -13.67
N GLU A 146 16.54 15.29 -13.64
CA GLU A 146 16.68 16.14 -12.46
C GLU A 146 15.30 16.66 -12.03
N ILE A 147 14.88 16.38 -10.79
CA ILE A 147 13.69 16.99 -10.19
C ILE A 147 14.15 17.98 -9.13
N THR A 148 13.87 19.26 -9.33
CA THR A 148 14.36 20.32 -8.46
C THR A 148 13.55 20.39 -7.15
N PRO A 149 14.10 20.94 -6.05
CA PRO A 149 13.38 21.03 -4.78
C PRO A 149 12.03 21.74 -4.87
N ASP A 150 11.92 22.79 -5.68
CA ASP A 150 10.67 23.53 -5.92
C ASP A 150 9.63 22.69 -6.70
N ALA A 151 10.05 21.80 -7.61
CA ALA A 151 9.14 20.83 -8.22
C ALA A 151 8.58 19.87 -7.16
N ILE A 152 9.40 19.39 -6.23
CA ILE A 152 8.96 18.47 -5.15
C ILE A 152 7.93 19.16 -4.26
N ASP A 153 8.18 20.42 -3.91
CA ASP A 153 7.26 21.26 -3.17
C ASP A 153 5.92 21.42 -3.93
N ALA A 154 5.97 21.73 -5.23
CA ALA A 154 4.77 21.85 -6.07
C ALA A 154 3.97 20.55 -6.19
N ILE A 155 4.64 19.40 -6.31
CA ILE A 155 4.00 18.07 -6.34
C ILE A 155 3.27 17.81 -5.01
N ALA A 156 3.92 18.09 -3.88
CA ALA A 156 3.32 17.89 -2.56
C ALA A 156 2.12 18.82 -2.33
N ASP A 157 2.22 20.10 -2.72
CA ASP A 157 1.13 21.07 -2.64
C ASP A 157 -0.08 20.63 -3.45
N LEU A 158 0.15 20.17 -4.69
CA LEU A 158 -0.94 19.71 -5.54
C LEU A 158 -1.60 18.44 -4.98
N ALA A 159 -0.82 17.49 -4.47
CA ALA A 159 -1.37 16.28 -3.86
C ALA A 159 -2.28 16.61 -2.67
N VAL A 160 -1.90 17.58 -1.82
CA VAL A 160 -2.76 18.07 -0.74
C VAL A 160 -4.03 18.73 -1.28
N SER A 161 -3.89 19.61 -2.28
CA SER A 161 -5.03 20.30 -2.89
C SER A 161 -6.05 19.30 -3.45
N LEU A 162 -5.59 18.30 -4.21
CA LEU A 162 -6.45 17.28 -4.82
C LEU A 162 -7.13 16.38 -3.78
N ASN A 163 -6.41 16.01 -2.73
CA ASN A 163 -7.00 15.27 -1.61
C ASN A 163 -8.10 16.08 -0.89
N GLY A 164 -8.00 17.41 -0.89
CA GLY A 164 -9.02 18.31 -0.32
C GLY A 164 -10.23 18.54 -1.23
N SER A 165 -10.06 18.55 -2.55
CA SER A 165 -11.13 18.89 -3.51
C SER A 165 -11.90 17.68 -4.07
N VAL A 166 -11.30 16.49 -4.06
CA VAL A 166 -11.88 15.29 -4.69
C VAL A 166 -12.23 14.21 -3.67
N GLU A 167 -11.24 13.42 -3.30
CA GLU A 167 -11.30 12.33 -2.33
C GLU A 167 -9.91 12.20 -1.72
N ASN A 168 -9.84 12.14 -0.39
CA ASN A 168 -8.56 12.00 0.28
C ASN A 168 -8.11 10.54 0.27
N ILE A 169 -7.22 10.20 -0.67
CA ILE A 169 -6.58 8.88 -0.78
C ILE A 169 -5.19 8.85 -0.13
N GLY A 170 -4.85 9.90 0.63
CA GLY A 170 -3.58 10.04 1.35
C GLY A 170 -2.37 10.12 0.41
N ALA A 171 -1.29 9.43 0.78
CA ALA A 171 -0.04 9.41 0.02
C ALA A 171 -0.16 8.78 -1.37
N ARG A 172 -1.20 7.96 -1.63
CA ARG A 172 -1.42 7.34 -2.95
C ARG A 172 -1.55 8.39 -4.06
N ARG A 173 -2.04 9.59 -3.73
CA ARG A 173 -2.13 10.74 -4.62
C ARG A 173 -0.79 11.15 -5.24
N LEU A 174 0.31 10.94 -4.53
CA LEU A 174 1.64 11.27 -5.04
C LEU A 174 2.00 10.46 -6.28
N GLN A 175 1.52 9.21 -6.37
CA GLN A 175 1.81 8.35 -7.51
C GLN A 175 1.13 8.87 -8.79
N THR A 176 -0.17 9.14 -8.74
CA THR A 176 -0.91 9.64 -9.91
C THR A 176 -0.44 11.02 -10.35
N VAL A 177 -0.09 11.90 -9.40
CA VAL A 177 0.53 13.19 -9.71
C VAL A 177 1.89 13.03 -10.38
N MET A 178 2.76 12.16 -9.86
CA MET A 178 4.08 11.90 -10.45
C MET A 178 3.99 11.27 -11.84
N GLU A 179 3.13 10.27 -12.02
CA GLU A 179 2.86 9.63 -13.32
C GLU A 179 2.44 10.67 -14.34
N ARG A 180 1.53 11.59 -13.96
CA ARG A 180 1.08 12.64 -14.86
C ARG A 180 2.16 13.66 -15.18
N VAL A 181 2.96 14.07 -14.19
CA VAL A 181 4.07 15.02 -14.40
C VAL A 181 5.08 14.44 -15.37
N LEU A 182 5.41 13.16 -15.26
CA LEU A 182 6.48 12.52 -16.04
C LEU A 182 5.99 11.81 -17.30
N ASP A 183 4.69 11.85 -17.60
CA ASP A 183 4.06 11.13 -18.72
C ASP A 183 4.77 11.39 -20.06
N GLU A 184 4.93 12.66 -20.44
CA GLU A 184 5.60 13.05 -21.69
C GLU A 184 7.07 12.62 -21.72
N ILE A 185 7.81 12.84 -20.62
CA ILE A 185 9.23 12.47 -20.52
C ILE A 185 9.38 10.95 -20.64
N SER A 186 8.53 10.20 -19.95
CA SER A 186 8.56 8.74 -19.96
C SER A 186 8.20 8.17 -21.33
N PHE A 187 7.31 8.83 -22.08
CA PHE A 187 6.95 8.43 -23.44
C PHE A 187 8.07 8.67 -24.45
N GLU A 188 8.77 9.81 -24.34
CA GLU A 188 9.85 10.17 -25.26
C GLU A 188 11.20 9.52 -24.92
N ALA A 189 11.40 9.07 -23.68
CA ALA A 189 12.70 8.59 -23.17
C ALA A 189 13.42 7.57 -24.07
N PRO A 190 12.76 6.53 -24.64
CA PRO A 190 13.43 5.54 -25.48
C PRO A 190 14.09 6.13 -26.74
N ASP A 191 13.53 7.21 -27.27
CA ASP A 191 14.01 7.88 -28.48
C ASP A 191 15.01 9.02 -28.16
N LYS A 192 15.30 9.27 -26.89
CA LYS A 192 16.04 10.45 -26.39
C LYS A 192 17.26 10.08 -25.54
N ALA A 193 17.86 8.92 -25.77
CA ALA A 193 19.09 8.50 -25.10
C ALA A 193 20.18 9.58 -25.14
N GLY A 194 20.80 9.85 -23.98
CA GLY A 194 21.84 10.87 -23.81
C GLY A 194 21.33 12.29 -23.57
N THR A 195 20.01 12.48 -23.43
CA THR A 195 19.42 13.78 -23.06
C THR A 195 19.28 13.93 -21.55
N SER A 196 19.15 15.18 -21.11
CA SER A 196 18.83 15.51 -19.72
C SER A 196 17.55 16.34 -19.64
N TYR A 197 16.66 15.95 -18.75
CA TYR A 197 15.43 16.67 -18.44
C TYR A 197 15.51 17.26 -17.05
N ARG A 198 15.12 18.52 -16.92
CA ARG A 198 14.99 19.21 -15.64
C ARG A 198 13.54 19.56 -15.40
N VAL A 199 12.97 19.01 -14.34
CA VAL A 199 11.60 19.24 -13.89
C VAL A 199 11.64 20.25 -12.74
N ASP A 200 11.11 21.44 -12.99
CA ASP A 200 10.94 22.53 -12.03
C ASP A 200 9.46 22.76 -11.68
N ALA A 201 9.18 23.67 -10.75
CA ALA A 201 7.80 23.97 -10.35
C ALA A 201 6.92 24.41 -11.55
N ALA A 202 7.48 25.16 -12.50
CA ALA A 202 6.73 25.61 -13.67
C ALA A 202 6.34 24.42 -14.58
N TYR A 203 7.23 23.44 -14.75
CA TYR A 203 6.94 22.21 -15.48
C TYR A 203 5.83 21.41 -14.79
N VAL A 204 5.88 21.26 -13.47
CA VAL A 204 4.85 20.56 -12.68
C VAL A 204 3.48 21.21 -12.88
N HIS A 205 3.39 22.54 -12.74
CA HIS A 205 2.13 23.26 -12.95
C HIS A 205 1.60 23.08 -14.37
N LYS A 206 2.48 23.21 -15.38
CA LYS A 206 2.10 23.05 -16.79
C LYS A 206 1.60 21.63 -17.10
N ALA A 207 2.22 20.59 -16.54
CA ALA A 207 1.81 19.20 -16.77
C ALA A 207 0.40 18.89 -16.22
N LEU A 208 -0.06 19.70 -15.27
CA LEU A 208 -1.33 19.53 -14.56
C LEU A 208 -2.33 20.65 -14.87
N ASP A 209 -1.94 21.62 -15.71
CA ASP A 209 -2.80 22.66 -16.25
C ASP A 209 -3.95 22.01 -17.03
N GLY A 210 -5.19 22.38 -16.66
CA GLY A 210 -6.42 21.79 -17.20
C GLY A 210 -7.02 20.65 -16.38
N ILE A 211 -6.25 20.03 -15.47
CA ILE A 211 -6.76 18.98 -14.56
C ILE A 211 -7.10 19.57 -13.19
N ALA A 212 -6.20 20.37 -12.62
CA ALA A 212 -6.35 20.94 -11.27
C ALA A 212 -7.57 21.86 -11.09
N GLY A 213 -8.08 22.44 -12.18
CA GLY A 213 -9.28 23.29 -12.19
C GLY A 213 -10.60 22.56 -12.48
N ASN A 214 -10.56 21.29 -12.88
CA ASN A 214 -11.74 20.51 -13.24
C ASN A 214 -11.86 19.27 -12.35
N VAL A 215 -12.79 19.35 -11.38
CA VAL A 215 -13.05 18.30 -10.39
C VAL A 215 -13.43 16.97 -11.05
N ASP A 216 -14.17 17.00 -12.16
CA ASP A 216 -14.57 15.79 -12.88
C ASP A 216 -13.36 15.14 -13.56
N LEU A 217 -12.51 15.94 -14.21
CA LEU A 217 -11.29 15.42 -14.86
C LEU A 217 -10.30 14.87 -13.83
N SER A 218 -10.16 15.56 -12.68
CA SER A 218 -9.34 15.10 -11.57
C SER A 218 -9.82 13.76 -11.00
N ARG A 219 -11.14 13.46 -10.98
CA ARG A 219 -11.67 12.16 -10.52
C ARG A 219 -11.32 10.99 -11.43
N TYR A 220 -11.14 11.24 -12.73
CA TYR A 220 -10.87 10.18 -13.71
C TYR A 220 -9.39 9.96 -13.97
N ILE A 221 -8.56 11.01 -13.83
CA ILE A 221 -7.14 10.98 -14.19
C ILE A 221 -6.23 10.89 -12.96
N LEU A 222 -6.63 11.46 -11.81
CA LEU A 222 -5.74 11.65 -10.66
C LEU A 222 -6.23 10.96 -9.40
#